data_AF-A0A142D4V9-F1
#
_entry.id   AF-A0A142D4V9-F1
#
_cell.length_a   1.000
_cell.length_b   1.000
_cell.length_c   1.000
_cell.angle_alpha   90.00
_cell.angle_beta   90.00
_cell.angle_gamma   90.00
#
_symmetry.space_group_name_H-M   'P 1'
#
loop_
_entity.id
_entity.type
_entity.pdbx_description
1 polymer ?
#
loop_
_entity_poly.entity_id
_entity_poly.type
_entity_poly.pdbx_seq_one_letter_code
_entity_poly.pdbx_strand_id
1 'polypeptide(L)'
;MLVERKVKDSNISIVQFKDYFSVPLNELEEIFKEFQQKQIIQAYSFEENIWYLYNEKLKRRVLFHLDEIKYNKAKKNRDIFAYVDIINALKGYVLYKIQVHPIEIVSEDLRFLKKIIEETDYFALEKKKELVAKKLKKDTNYFKHTHTLIEFLEYFPINDNDEYLNLLYHQAEAYSKYREDHQGLNQREIGNFESVFKLGDALDDFWECCSKSEKEEFYPIKLWWEITTTIPLRVSELVLTPYDCLTKENGYYYLTVRRTKLKGNTAIVKHRVDEDYTLQKVRISEKLYRLIGDYRDLVDEYDWIPNFFSEGYQHVGRRKYLFSQRAYFKHLRFKGVTGKNSSIPEFFNVFNLNYLLKQFYKRVIVDLFKYQLVQKRDQDVDLLPYQLEYVNLMDTRHFAFINMVLNDLEPLIIKQISGHSSIKSSYHYYSHIDKFVKCATYNMAKKIARKKQAEKGSEYVIDVRKSNQWDLAFKKVFDPNYEEEWKQYREVEGGKCSSKQKGFEDCKKVDNVCEICEFYHPTETDTQKNIKALVLENQKNISTEVLALKELVKQYDKAQNFMEEYGLKINKIKTIATQNAQMLSRYFQ
;
A
#
# COMPACT_ATOMS: atom_id res chain seq x y z
N MET A 1 1.10 32.82 6.51
CA MET A 1 1.46 31.39 6.70
C MET A 1 2.24 31.20 8.00
N LEU A 2 1.84 30.19 8.78
CA LEU A 2 2.57 29.76 9.97
C LEU A 2 3.83 29.01 9.54
N VAL A 3 5.00 29.59 9.81
CA VAL A 3 6.30 28.98 9.53
C VAL A 3 6.88 28.49 10.85
N GLU A 4 7.09 27.19 10.94
CA GLU A 4 7.76 26.57 12.08
C GLU A 4 9.27 26.59 11.85
N ARG A 5 10.01 27.43 12.60
CA ARG A 5 11.47 27.51 12.53
C ARG A 5 12.08 26.96 13.82
N LYS A 6 12.98 25.98 13.68
CA LYS A 6 13.79 25.48 14.80
C LYS A 6 14.81 26.53 15.21
N VAL A 7 14.86 26.90 16.49
CA VAL A 7 15.92 27.80 17.01
C VAL A 7 17.24 27.03 16.92
N LYS A 8 18.29 27.68 16.38
CA LYS A 8 19.62 27.08 16.28
C LYS A 8 20.02 26.49 17.64
N ASP A 9 20.49 25.24 17.60
CA ASP A 9 21.00 24.49 18.78
C ASP A 9 19.99 24.21 19.91
N SER A 10 18.68 24.27 19.64
CA SER A 10 17.64 23.83 20.59
C SER A 10 16.68 22.82 19.96
N ASN A 11 15.95 22.05 20.77
CA ASN A 11 14.81 21.24 20.30
C ASN A 11 13.48 22.02 20.26
N ILE A 12 13.55 23.35 20.35
CA ILE A 12 12.39 24.24 20.37
C ILE A 12 12.16 24.78 18.97
N SER A 13 10.91 24.68 18.52
CA SER A 13 10.42 25.34 17.32
C SER A 13 9.66 26.60 17.70
N ILE A 14 9.91 27.70 16.98
CA ILE A 14 9.10 28.91 17.05
C ILE A 14 8.16 28.88 15.85
N VAL A 15 6.87 28.99 16.10
CA VAL A 15 5.87 29.22 15.05
C VAL A 15 5.75 30.73 14.86
N GLN A 16 6.10 31.22 13.68
CA GLN A 16 5.96 32.63 13.31
C GLN A 16 4.94 32.75 12.19
N PHE A 17 4.01 33.69 12.31
CA PHE A 17 3.19 34.07 11.18
C PHE A 17 4.03 34.95 10.23
N LYS A 18 4.11 34.54 8.97
CA LYS A 18 4.77 35.29 7.91
C LYS A 18 3.79 35.65 6.82
N ASP A 19 3.75 36.93 6.47
CA ASP A 19 3.14 37.48 5.27
C ASP A 19 4.27 37.88 4.31
N TYR A 20 4.13 37.54 3.03
CA TYR A 20 5.07 37.82 1.95
C TYR A 20 5.49 39.29 1.94
N PHE A 21 4.56 40.24 2.10
CA PHE A 21 4.90 41.67 2.06
C PHE A 21 5.69 42.13 3.29
N SER A 22 5.70 41.33 4.37
CA SER A 22 6.52 41.56 5.57
C SER A 22 7.86 40.82 5.55
N VAL A 23 8.08 39.94 4.58
CA VAL A 23 9.29 39.12 4.45
C VAL A 23 10.23 39.77 3.44
N PRO A 24 11.44 40.22 3.84
CA PRO A 24 12.42 40.73 2.90
C PRO A 24 12.84 39.65 1.91
N LEU A 25 12.98 40.00 0.63
CA LEU A 25 13.42 39.06 -0.41
C LEU A 25 14.75 38.38 -0.06
N ASN A 26 15.68 39.11 0.57
CA ASN A 26 16.95 38.59 1.04
C ASN A 26 16.79 37.39 1.99
N GLU A 27 15.74 37.34 2.80
CA GLU A 27 15.48 36.19 3.67
C GLU A 27 15.15 34.93 2.85
N LEU A 28 14.35 35.08 1.78
CA LEU A 28 14.04 33.96 0.88
C LEU A 28 15.30 33.47 0.14
N GLU A 29 16.17 34.38 -0.27
CA GLU A 29 17.45 34.04 -0.88
C GLU A 29 18.38 33.30 0.08
N GLU A 30 18.42 33.68 1.36
CA GLU A 30 19.20 32.98 2.38
C GLU A 30 18.69 31.55 2.59
N ILE A 31 17.37 31.37 2.72
CA ILE A 31 16.75 30.04 2.85
C ILE A 31 17.02 29.19 1.60
N PHE A 32 16.92 29.79 0.41
CA PHE A 32 17.26 29.13 -0.85
C PHE A 32 18.72 28.66 -0.87
N LYS A 33 19.66 29.53 -0.50
CA LYS A 33 21.10 29.18 -0.40
C LYS A 33 21.35 28.07 0.61
N GLU A 34 20.67 28.08 1.75
CA GLU A 34 20.75 27.00 2.74
C GLU A 34 20.32 25.65 2.13
N PHE A 35 19.21 25.63 1.40
CA PHE A 35 18.76 24.41 0.72
C PHE A 35 19.65 23.98 -0.45
N GLN A 36 20.25 24.93 -1.16
CA GLN A 36 21.23 24.67 -2.21
C GLN A 36 22.50 24.02 -1.63
N GLN A 37 23.02 24.55 -0.51
CA GLN A 37 24.15 23.97 0.22
C GLN A 37 23.85 22.56 0.73
N LYS A 38 22.61 22.32 1.18
CA LYS A 38 22.14 20.99 1.59
C LYS A 38 21.86 20.04 0.43
N GLN A 39 22.01 20.50 -0.82
CA GLN A 39 21.68 19.77 -2.06
C GLN A 39 20.20 19.34 -2.15
N ILE A 40 19.31 20.06 -1.48
CA ILE A 40 17.85 19.85 -1.55
C ILE A 40 17.27 20.61 -2.75
N ILE A 41 17.89 21.72 -3.15
CA ILE A 41 17.53 22.49 -4.34
C ILE A 41 18.74 22.56 -5.27
N GLN A 42 18.54 22.17 -6.53
CA GLN A 42 19.49 22.38 -7.61
C GLN A 42 18.90 23.40 -8.60
N ALA A 43 19.45 24.60 -8.58
CA ALA A 43 19.21 25.72 -9.49
C ALA A 43 20.44 26.64 -9.45
N TYR A 44 20.67 27.44 -10.48
CA TYR A 44 21.81 28.37 -10.53
C TYR A 44 21.61 29.53 -9.55
N SER A 45 20.40 30.09 -9.52
CA SER A 45 20.05 31.22 -8.66
C SER A 45 18.58 31.18 -8.24
N PHE A 46 18.21 32.04 -7.29
CA PHE A 46 16.83 32.16 -6.81
C PHE A 46 15.89 32.64 -7.92
N GLU A 47 16.37 33.46 -8.84
CA GLU A 47 15.60 34.10 -9.92
C GLU A 47 15.14 33.09 -10.98
N GLU A 48 15.81 31.95 -11.11
CA GLU A 48 15.46 30.95 -12.11
C GLU A 48 13.99 30.50 -11.97
N ASN A 49 13.34 30.31 -13.13
CA ASN A 49 11.96 29.84 -13.19
C ASN A 49 11.84 28.32 -13.02
N ILE A 50 12.96 27.59 -13.07
CA ILE A 50 13.00 26.13 -12.97
C ILE A 50 13.94 25.79 -11.82
N TRP A 51 13.42 25.10 -10.81
CA TRP A 51 14.27 24.46 -9.80
C TRP A 51 14.13 22.95 -9.88
N TYR A 52 15.19 22.23 -9.52
CA TYR A 52 15.11 20.80 -9.27
C TYR A 52 15.16 20.54 -7.77
N LEU A 53 14.05 20.09 -7.21
CA LEU A 53 13.97 19.65 -5.82
C LEU A 53 14.49 18.23 -5.73
N TYR A 54 15.36 17.97 -4.77
CA TYR A 54 16.06 16.70 -4.59
C TYR A 54 15.91 16.20 -3.16
N ASN A 55 15.63 14.91 -3.03
CA ASN A 55 15.97 14.14 -1.85
C ASN A 55 16.69 12.87 -2.30
N GLU A 56 17.33 12.14 -1.37
CA GLU A 56 18.08 10.92 -1.69
C GLU A 56 17.28 9.83 -2.43
N LYS A 57 15.95 9.97 -2.52
CA LYS A 57 15.04 9.01 -3.16
C LYS A 57 14.47 9.51 -4.50
N LEU A 58 14.49 10.81 -4.76
CA LEU A 58 13.82 11.40 -5.93
C LEU A 58 14.36 12.77 -6.34
N LYS A 59 14.18 13.07 -7.63
CA LYS A 59 14.41 14.39 -8.22
C LYS A 59 13.12 14.86 -8.89
N ARG A 60 12.66 16.07 -8.55
CA ARG A 60 11.44 16.68 -9.12
C ARG A 60 11.78 18.04 -9.72
N ARG A 61 11.42 18.23 -10.97
CA ARG A 61 11.45 19.54 -11.61
C ARG A 61 10.21 20.32 -11.19
N VAL A 62 10.42 21.53 -10.66
CA VAL A 62 9.36 22.50 -10.38
C VAL A 62 9.53 23.73 -11.28
N LEU A 63 8.42 24.23 -11.81
CA LEU A 63 8.38 25.38 -12.73
C LEU A 63 7.50 26.46 -12.11
N PHE A 64 8.05 27.65 -11.89
CA PHE A 64 7.35 28.77 -11.27
C PHE A 64 6.59 29.63 -12.28
N HIS A 65 7.00 29.66 -13.54
CA HIS A 65 6.41 30.48 -14.60
C HIS A 65 4.87 30.34 -14.69
N LEU A 66 4.18 31.48 -14.77
CA LEU A 66 2.74 31.65 -15.01
C LEU A 66 2.51 32.43 -16.32
N ASP A 67 1.33 32.33 -16.92
CA ASP A 67 0.98 33.04 -18.17
C ASP A 67 0.97 34.59 -18.03
N GLU A 68 2.09 35.23 -18.36
CA GLU A 68 2.26 36.68 -18.24
C GLU A 68 1.30 37.49 -19.14
N ILE A 69 0.86 36.93 -20.27
CA ILE A 69 -0.10 37.58 -21.16
C ILE A 69 -1.46 37.67 -20.47
N LYS A 70 -1.92 36.56 -19.86
CA LYS A 70 -3.15 36.56 -19.07
C LYS A 70 -3.07 37.49 -17.87
N TYR A 71 -1.94 37.50 -17.16
CA TYR A 71 -1.70 38.43 -16.06
C TYR A 71 -1.86 39.88 -16.52
N ASN A 72 -1.19 40.28 -17.60
CA ASN A 72 -1.26 41.64 -18.13
C ASN A 72 -2.67 42.03 -18.56
N LYS A 73 -3.45 41.09 -19.11
CA LYS A 73 -4.86 41.31 -19.44
C LYS A 73 -5.71 41.53 -18.18
N ALA A 74 -5.51 40.74 -17.13
CA ALA A 74 -6.21 40.89 -15.86
C ALA A 74 -5.87 42.23 -15.17
N LYS A 75 -4.59 42.61 -15.16
CA LYS A 75 -4.09 43.87 -14.59
C LYS A 75 -4.67 45.12 -15.25
N LYS A 76 -4.92 45.08 -16.57
CA LYS A 76 -5.57 46.21 -17.26
C LYS A 76 -6.98 46.48 -16.75
N ASN A 77 -7.67 45.46 -16.25
CA ASN A 77 -9.09 45.54 -15.88
C ASN A 77 -9.29 45.77 -14.38
N ARG A 78 -8.24 45.69 -13.56
CA ARG A 78 -8.29 45.92 -12.11
C ARG A 78 -6.88 46.04 -11.54
N ASP A 79 -6.78 46.71 -10.41
CA ASP A 79 -5.52 46.80 -9.68
C ASP A 79 -5.19 45.46 -8.99
N ILE A 80 -3.99 44.94 -9.21
CA ILE A 80 -3.46 43.69 -8.65
C ILE A 80 -1.94 43.80 -8.39
N PHE A 81 -1.42 42.91 -7.55
CA PHE A 81 0.00 42.74 -7.25
C PHE A 81 0.88 42.59 -8.51
N ALA A 82 2.18 42.88 -8.42
CA ALA A 82 3.09 42.75 -9.55
C ALA A 82 3.31 41.27 -9.94
N TYR A 83 3.61 41.00 -11.21
CA TYR A 83 3.88 39.63 -11.68
C TYR A 83 5.05 39.00 -10.94
N VAL A 84 6.11 39.78 -10.67
CA VAL A 84 7.27 39.32 -9.91
C VAL A 84 6.91 38.91 -8.48
N ASP A 85 5.94 39.61 -7.86
CA ASP A 85 5.54 39.34 -6.47
C ASP A 85 4.88 37.97 -6.35
N ILE A 86 3.97 37.60 -7.26
CA ILE A 86 3.34 36.29 -7.20
C ILE A 86 4.31 35.15 -7.50
N ILE A 87 5.28 35.36 -8.39
CA ILE A 87 6.33 34.37 -8.67
C ILE A 87 7.22 34.18 -7.44
N ASN A 88 7.66 35.27 -6.81
CA ASN A 88 8.46 35.23 -5.60
C ASN A 88 7.68 34.67 -4.40
N ALA A 89 6.38 34.94 -4.32
CA ALA A 89 5.50 34.34 -3.33
C ALA A 89 5.38 32.82 -3.52
N LEU A 90 5.23 32.33 -4.75
CA LEU A 90 5.25 30.88 -5.01
C LEU A 90 6.60 30.24 -4.64
N LYS A 91 7.71 30.91 -4.93
CA LYS A 91 9.06 30.46 -4.51
C LYS A 91 9.20 30.43 -2.99
N GLY A 92 8.80 31.50 -2.30
CA GLY A 92 8.81 31.57 -0.84
C GLY A 92 7.93 30.49 -0.21
N TYR A 93 6.72 30.29 -0.75
CA TYR A 93 5.84 29.20 -0.32
C TYR A 93 6.52 27.84 -0.42
N VAL A 94 7.17 27.53 -1.54
CA VAL A 94 7.94 26.28 -1.70
C VAL A 94 9.07 26.16 -0.66
N LEU A 95 9.84 27.23 -0.42
CA LEU A 95 10.94 27.25 0.55
C LEU A 95 10.50 27.03 1.99
N TYR A 96 9.35 27.58 2.37
CA TYR A 96 8.79 27.35 3.70
C TYR A 96 8.16 25.96 3.80
N LYS A 97 7.40 25.53 2.79
CA LYS A 97 6.71 24.23 2.81
C LYS A 97 7.65 23.04 2.80
N ILE A 98 8.77 23.12 2.07
CA ILE A 98 9.74 22.02 2.00
C ILE A 98 10.41 21.75 3.36
N GLN A 99 10.37 22.67 4.33
CA GLN A 99 10.90 22.41 5.69
C GLN A 99 10.08 21.36 6.45
N VAL A 100 8.76 21.33 6.20
CA VAL A 100 7.80 20.55 6.99
C VAL A 100 7.06 19.51 6.16
N HIS A 101 7.17 19.55 4.83
CA HIS A 101 6.55 18.57 3.93
C HIS A 101 7.53 17.91 2.96
N PRO A 102 7.29 16.64 2.58
CA PRO A 102 8.00 15.98 1.49
C PRO A 102 7.87 16.73 0.15
N ILE A 103 8.92 16.65 -0.66
CA ILE A 103 9.03 17.32 -1.97
C ILE A 103 7.86 17.01 -2.90
N GLU A 104 7.32 15.79 -2.85
CA GLU A 104 6.20 15.38 -3.69
C GLU A 104 4.94 16.19 -3.38
N ILE A 105 4.65 16.40 -2.08
CA ILE A 105 3.52 17.19 -1.62
C ILE A 105 3.71 18.65 -2.05
N VAL A 106 4.88 19.23 -1.79
CA VAL A 106 5.20 20.61 -2.19
C VAL A 106 5.07 20.80 -3.71
N SER A 107 5.48 19.81 -4.51
CA SER A 107 5.36 19.85 -5.97
C SER A 107 3.90 19.71 -6.46
N GLU A 108 3.06 18.98 -5.73
CA GLU A 108 1.62 18.88 -5.98
C GLU A 108 0.91 20.19 -5.63
N ASP A 109 1.20 20.72 -4.44
CA ASP A 109 0.66 22.00 -3.96
C ASP A 109 1.01 23.15 -4.91
N LEU A 110 2.27 23.26 -5.35
CA LEU A 110 2.67 24.27 -6.34
C LEU A 110 1.88 24.13 -7.65
N ARG A 111 1.74 22.90 -8.19
CA ARG A 111 0.96 22.68 -9.42
C ARG A 111 -0.50 23.06 -9.25
N PHE A 112 -1.08 22.75 -8.09
CA PHE A 112 -2.44 23.14 -7.74
C PHE A 112 -2.58 24.65 -7.66
N LEU A 113 -1.72 25.34 -6.90
CA LEU A 113 -1.76 26.80 -6.76
C LEU A 113 -1.66 27.50 -8.11
N LYS A 114 -0.69 27.12 -8.96
CA LYS A 114 -0.53 27.69 -10.30
C LYS A 114 -1.79 27.53 -11.15
N LYS A 115 -2.38 26.33 -11.13
CA LYS A 115 -3.63 26.06 -11.84
C LYS A 115 -4.76 26.97 -11.37
N ILE A 116 -4.94 27.13 -10.04
CA ILE A 116 -5.98 28.00 -9.48
C ILE A 116 -5.72 29.47 -9.82
N ILE A 117 -4.48 29.94 -9.73
CA ILE A 117 -4.10 31.31 -10.10
C ILE A 117 -4.51 31.60 -11.55
N GLU A 118 -4.20 30.70 -12.49
CA GLU A 118 -4.54 30.90 -13.90
C GLU A 118 -6.04 30.70 -14.21
N GLU A 119 -6.72 29.74 -13.56
CA GLU A 119 -8.16 29.50 -13.74
C GLU A 119 -9.03 30.64 -13.18
N THR A 120 -8.51 31.37 -12.18
CA THR A 120 -9.21 32.49 -11.54
C THR A 120 -8.86 33.85 -12.13
N ASP A 121 -8.14 33.90 -13.26
CA ASP A 121 -7.60 35.15 -13.83
C ASP A 121 -6.84 35.97 -12.77
N TYR A 122 -5.92 35.29 -12.08
CA TYR A 122 -5.09 35.84 -11.00
C TYR A 122 -5.92 36.30 -9.80
N PHE A 123 -6.93 35.52 -9.43
CA PHE A 123 -7.87 35.78 -8.32
C PHE A 123 -8.85 36.94 -8.57
N ALA A 124 -9.52 36.98 -9.72
CA ALA A 124 -10.61 37.93 -9.99
C ALA A 124 -11.87 37.59 -9.18
N LEU A 125 -12.53 38.57 -8.56
CA LEU A 125 -13.64 38.36 -7.61
C LEU A 125 -14.76 37.47 -8.16
N GLU A 126 -15.24 37.78 -9.37
CA GLU A 126 -16.28 36.98 -10.04
C GLU A 126 -15.82 35.55 -10.31
N LYS A 127 -14.56 35.38 -10.72
CA LYS A 127 -13.96 34.06 -10.99
C LYS A 127 -13.71 33.26 -9.71
N LYS A 128 -13.36 33.92 -8.61
CA LYS A 128 -13.28 33.30 -7.26
C LYS A 128 -14.64 32.69 -6.90
N LYS A 129 -15.71 33.48 -7.00
CA LYS A 129 -17.09 33.05 -6.70
C LYS A 129 -17.56 31.93 -7.63
N GLU A 130 -17.28 32.04 -8.93
CA GLU A 130 -17.58 31.01 -9.93
C GLU A 130 -16.85 29.69 -9.62
N LEU A 131 -15.57 29.75 -9.26
CA LEU A 131 -14.76 28.58 -8.94
C LEU A 131 -15.26 27.87 -7.68
N VAL A 132 -15.51 28.64 -6.62
CA VAL A 132 -16.13 28.18 -5.36
C VAL A 132 -17.47 27.49 -5.66
N ALA A 133 -18.35 28.12 -6.45
CA ALA A 133 -19.67 27.59 -6.81
C ALA A 133 -19.63 26.35 -7.71
N LYS A 134 -18.72 26.29 -8.70
CA LYS A 134 -18.57 25.14 -9.61
C LYS A 134 -18.02 23.91 -8.89
N LYS A 135 -17.07 24.11 -7.97
CA LYS A 135 -16.34 23.02 -7.30
C LYS A 135 -17.09 22.47 -6.08
N LEU A 136 -18.04 23.23 -5.52
CA LEU A 136 -19.02 22.78 -4.52
C LEU A 136 -19.81 21.53 -4.93
N LYS A 137 -19.97 21.28 -6.24
CA LYS A 137 -20.89 20.24 -6.71
C LYS A 137 -20.25 18.86 -6.97
N LYS A 138 -18.95 18.72 -7.30
CA LYS A 138 -18.44 17.42 -7.84
C LYS A 138 -16.94 17.08 -7.70
N ASP A 139 -16.04 17.91 -7.14
CA ASP A 139 -14.59 17.66 -7.23
C ASP A 139 -13.89 17.43 -5.88
N THR A 140 -13.75 16.16 -5.46
CA THR A 140 -13.09 15.75 -4.21
C THR A 140 -11.62 16.15 -4.13
N ASN A 141 -10.93 16.31 -5.25
CA ASN A 141 -9.52 16.72 -5.27
C ASN A 141 -9.36 18.21 -4.97
N TYR A 142 -10.32 19.06 -5.35
CA TYR A 142 -10.27 20.48 -4.99
C TYR A 142 -10.36 20.68 -3.48
N PHE A 143 -11.31 20.00 -2.83
CA PHE A 143 -11.49 20.08 -1.37
C PHE A 143 -10.25 19.64 -0.59
N LYS A 144 -9.55 18.61 -1.09
CA LYS A 144 -8.31 18.12 -0.48
C LYS A 144 -7.20 19.18 -0.43
N HIS A 145 -7.19 20.11 -1.39
CA HIS A 145 -6.17 21.17 -1.50
C HIS A 145 -6.70 22.57 -1.15
N THR A 146 -7.93 22.71 -0.65
CA THR A 146 -8.46 24.01 -0.18
C THR A 146 -7.58 24.62 0.92
N HIS A 147 -7.05 23.79 1.82
CA HIS A 147 -6.14 24.27 2.87
C HIS A 147 -4.84 24.84 2.31
N THR A 148 -4.28 24.22 1.25
CA THR A 148 -3.11 24.74 0.50
C THR A 148 -3.38 26.16 -0.02
N LEU A 149 -4.58 26.40 -0.55
CA LEU A 149 -4.98 27.71 -1.07
C LEU A 149 -5.16 28.75 0.06
N ILE A 150 -5.83 28.37 1.15
CA ILE A 150 -6.00 29.22 2.33
C ILE A 150 -4.63 29.68 2.84
N GLU A 151 -3.73 28.73 3.11
CA GLU A 151 -2.41 29.02 3.65
C GLU A 151 -1.58 29.90 2.71
N PHE A 152 -1.70 29.68 1.39
CA PHE A 152 -1.04 30.54 0.40
C PHE A 152 -1.61 31.96 0.42
N LEU A 153 -2.92 32.15 0.54
CA LEU A 153 -3.56 33.48 0.59
C LEU A 153 -3.34 34.20 1.93
N GLU A 154 -3.14 33.45 3.01
CA GLU A 154 -2.64 34.01 4.27
C GLU A 154 -1.15 34.39 4.21
N TYR A 155 -0.38 33.77 3.32
CA TYR A 155 1.00 34.15 3.05
C TYR A 155 1.11 35.29 2.06
N PHE A 156 0.28 35.30 1.01
CA PHE A 156 0.30 36.27 -0.05
C PHE A 156 -1.09 36.93 -0.12
N PRO A 157 -1.35 37.93 0.72
CA PRO A 157 -2.64 38.58 0.79
C PRO A 157 -2.91 39.34 -0.50
N ILE A 158 -4.10 39.14 -1.05
CA ILE A 158 -4.53 39.77 -2.29
C ILE A 158 -5.62 40.81 -2.03
N ASN A 159 -5.99 41.57 -3.05
CA ASN A 159 -7.18 42.42 -2.96
C ASN A 159 -8.43 41.56 -2.68
N ASP A 160 -9.28 42.03 -1.76
CA ASP A 160 -10.44 41.32 -1.20
C ASP A 160 -10.07 39.96 -0.59
N ASN A 161 -8.92 39.88 0.12
CA ASN A 161 -8.43 38.64 0.71
C ASN A 161 -9.44 38.04 1.70
N ASP A 162 -9.97 38.86 2.60
CA ASP A 162 -10.82 38.41 3.70
C ASP A 162 -12.14 37.82 3.22
N GLU A 163 -12.78 38.43 2.21
CA GLU A 163 -14.00 37.88 1.59
C GLU A 163 -13.72 36.50 0.99
N TYR A 164 -12.57 36.35 0.32
CA TYR A 164 -12.22 35.07 -0.30
C TYR A 164 -11.82 34.00 0.73
N LEU A 165 -11.01 34.37 1.72
CA LEU A 165 -10.64 33.48 2.82
C LEU A 165 -11.87 32.99 3.56
N ASN A 166 -12.83 33.87 3.89
CA ASN A 166 -14.08 33.49 4.54
C ASN A 166 -14.87 32.46 3.71
N LEU A 167 -14.97 32.65 2.38
CA LEU A 167 -15.61 31.67 1.50
C LEU A 167 -14.88 30.32 1.53
N LEU A 168 -13.54 30.32 1.50
CA LEU A 168 -12.74 29.10 1.55
C LEU A 168 -12.81 28.41 2.91
N TYR A 169 -12.85 29.17 4.01
CA TYR A 169 -13.03 28.65 5.36
C TYR A 169 -14.37 27.95 5.54
N HIS A 170 -15.47 28.59 5.12
CA HIS A 170 -16.79 27.95 5.13
C HIS A 170 -16.82 26.65 4.30
N GLN A 171 -16.12 26.61 3.17
CA GLN A 171 -15.99 25.39 2.38
C GLN A 171 -15.17 24.29 3.09
N ALA A 172 -14.04 24.67 3.70
CA ALA A 172 -13.19 23.74 4.44
C ALA A 172 -13.91 23.15 5.66
N GLU A 173 -14.72 23.95 6.36
CA GLU A 173 -15.57 23.51 7.46
C GLU A 173 -16.68 22.55 6.98
N ALA A 174 -17.38 22.91 5.89
CA ALA A 174 -18.42 22.05 5.31
C ALA A 174 -17.85 20.68 4.89
N TYR A 175 -16.65 20.67 4.29
CA TYR A 175 -15.95 19.44 3.94
C TYR A 175 -15.47 18.65 5.17
N SER A 176 -15.00 19.35 6.21
CA SER A 176 -14.58 18.71 7.46
C SER A 176 -15.75 18.04 8.17
N LYS A 177 -16.91 18.71 8.24
CA LYS A 177 -18.17 18.14 8.76
C LYS A 177 -18.63 16.95 7.92
N TYR A 178 -18.65 17.08 6.60
CA TYR A 178 -18.92 15.96 5.70
C TYR A 178 -17.98 14.78 5.99
N ARG A 179 -16.67 15.04 6.15
CA ARG A 179 -15.69 13.99 6.45
C ARG A 179 -15.89 13.36 7.83
N GLU A 180 -16.24 14.15 8.84
CA GLU A 180 -16.57 13.70 10.21
C GLU A 180 -17.82 12.83 10.24
N ASP A 181 -18.89 13.27 9.59
CA ASP A 181 -20.13 12.50 9.44
C ASP A 181 -19.90 11.18 8.68
N HIS A 182 -18.84 11.13 7.86
CA HIS A 182 -18.44 9.96 7.09
C HIS A 182 -17.13 9.32 7.63
N GLN A 183 -16.73 9.60 8.89
CA GLN A 183 -15.57 8.97 9.56
C GLN A 183 -15.85 7.48 9.83
N GLY A 184 -15.64 6.69 8.79
CA GLY A 184 -15.87 5.24 8.76
C GLY A 184 -15.93 4.73 7.32
N LEU A 185 -16.49 5.54 6.42
CA LEU A 185 -16.67 5.24 4.99
C LEU A 185 -15.39 5.44 4.16
N ASN A 186 -14.39 6.15 4.70
CA ASN A 186 -13.11 6.42 4.04
C ASN A 186 -11.95 5.54 4.56
N GLN A 187 -12.24 4.54 5.40
CA GLN A 187 -11.23 3.53 5.69
C GLN A 187 -10.96 2.75 4.41
N ARG A 188 -9.68 2.67 4.02
CA ARG A 188 -9.28 1.89 2.85
C ARG A 188 -9.80 0.47 3.00
N GLU A 189 -10.65 0.05 2.07
CA GLU A 189 -11.11 -1.33 1.98
C GLU A 189 -9.88 -2.26 1.89
N ILE A 190 -9.72 -3.09 2.92
CA ILE A 190 -8.75 -4.18 2.93
C ILE A 190 -9.32 -5.24 2.00
N GLY A 191 -8.50 -5.72 1.06
CA GLY A 191 -8.97 -6.75 0.12
C GLY A 191 -9.41 -8.00 0.87
N ASN A 192 -10.33 -8.76 0.29
CA ASN A 192 -10.82 -10.01 0.88
C ASN A 192 -9.62 -10.92 1.24
N PHE A 193 -9.58 -11.43 2.48
CA PHE A 193 -8.49 -12.29 2.96
C PHE A 193 -8.31 -13.52 2.10
N GLU A 194 -9.38 -14.06 1.51
CA GLU A 194 -9.31 -15.15 0.54
C GLU A 194 -8.37 -14.79 -0.62
N SER A 195 -8.44 -13.56 -1.14
CA SER A 195 -7.55 -13.10 -2.21
C SER A 195 -6.10 -12.93 -1.75
N VAL A 196 -5.89 -12.53 -0.49
CA VAL A 196 -4.56 -12.46 0.10
C VAL A 196 -3.94 -13.86 0.13
N PHE A 197 -4.64 -14.85 0.67
CA PHE A 197 -4.13 -16.22 0.70
C PHE A 197 -3.94 -16.81 -0.70
N LYS A 198 -4.90 -16.62 -1.62
CA LYS A 198 -4.78 -17.06 -3.03
C LYS A 198 -3.56 -16.44 -3.72
N LEU A 199 -3.28 -15.17 -3.48
CA LEU A 199 -2.07 -14.52 -4.01
C LEU A 199 -0.80 -15.16 -3.43
N GLY A 200 -0.81 -15.50 -2.14
CA GLY A 200 0.30 -16.21 -1.50
C GLY A 200 0.56 -17.58 -2.11
N ASP A 201 -0.50 -18.38 -2.28
CA ASP A 201 -0.41 -19.69 -2.93
C ASP A 201 0.10 -19.54 -4.38
N ALA A 202 -0.47 -18.61 -5.15
CA ALA A 202 -0.02 -18.33 -6.51
C ALA A 202 1.46 -17.89 -6.58
N LEU A 203 1.94 -17.12 -5.60
CA LEU A 203 3.35 -16.73 -5.51
C LEU A 203 4.26 -17.92 -5.23
N ASP A 204 3.84 -18.83 -4.35
CA ASP A 204 4.60 -20.06 -4.05
C ASP A 204 4.63 -20.98 -5.28
N ASP A 205 3.47 -21.27 -5.87
CA ASP A 205 3.35 -22.14 -7.05
C ASP A 205 4.14 -21.57 -8.25
N PHE A 206 4.09 -20.25 -8.46
CA PHE A 206 4.89 -19.58 -9.50
C PHE A 206 6.39 -19.68 -9.23
N TRP A 207 6.82 -19.59 -7.98
CA TRP A 207 8.25 -19.63 -7.62
C TRP A 207 8.90 -20.98 -7.94
N GLU A 208 8.11 -22.05 -7.94
CA GLU A 208 8.55 -23.40 -8.26
C GLU A 208 8.66 -23.65 -9.77
N CYS A 209 7.83 -23.01 -10.59
CA CYS A 209 7.77 -23.26 -12.04
C CYS A 209 8.34 -22.14 -12.93
N CYS A 210 8.63 -20.95 -12.39
CA CYS A 210 9.09 -19.80 -13.18
C CYS A 210 10.48 -20.00 -13.80
N SER A 211 10.69 -19.37 -14.97
CA SER A 211 12.01 -19.33 -15.59
C SER A 211 13.00 -18.47 -14.79
N LYS A 212 14.31 -18.64 -15.02
CA LYS A 212 15.35 -17.81 -14.37
C LYS A 212 15.12 -16.31 -14.59
N SER A 213 14.73 -15.91 -15.81
CA SER A 213 14.46 -14.50 -16.14
C SER A 213 13.25 -13.95 -15.39
N GLU A 214 12.18 -14.74 -15.30
CA GLU A 214 10.97 -14.34 -14.58
C GLU A 214 11.18 -14.30 -13.06
N LYS A 215 11.98 -15.23 -12.55
CA LYS A 215 12.40 -15.26 -11.14
C LYS A 215 13.14 -13.97 -10.77
N GLU A 216 14.05 -13.52 -11.62
CA GLU A 216 14.76 -12.25 -11.44
C GLU A 216 13.81 -11.04 -11.51
N GLU A 217 12.89 -11.00 -12.49
CA GLU A 217 11.92 -9.93 -12.66
C GLU A 217 10.98 -9.78 -11.44
N PHE A 218 10.44 -10.89 -10.94
CA PHE A 218 9.44 -10.90 -9.87
C PHE A 218 10.01 -11.15 -8.47
N TYR A 219 11.33 -11.30 -8.35
CA TYR A 219 12.00 -11.43 -7.04
C TYR A 219 11.59 -10.31 -6.06
N PRO A 220 11.53 -9.02 -6.46
CA PRO A 220 11.07 -7.96 -5.56
C PRO A 220 9.66 -8.18 -5.01
N ILE A 221 8.77 -8.82 -5.77
CA ILE A 221 7.42 -9.18 -5.32
C ILE A 221 7.46 -10.31 -4.31
N LYS A 222 8.29 -11.34 -4.54
CA LYS A 222 8.49 -12.44 -3.58
C LYS A 222 9.07 -11.91 -2.26
N LEU A 223 10.06 -11.02 -2.31
CA LEU A 223 10.60 -10.39 -1.09
C LEU A 223 9.58 -9.49 -0.39
N TRP A 224 8.83 -8.68 -1.13
CA TRP A 224 7.75 -7.89 -0.54
C TRP A 224 6.77 -8.79 0.22
N TRP A 225 6.33 -9.88 -0.40
CA TRP A 225 5.41 -10.83 0.20
C TRP A 225 5.97 -11.43 1.50
N GLU A 226 7.14 -12.08 1.44
CA GLU A 226 7.73 -12.81 2.58
C GLU A 226 8.12 -11.88 3.75
N ILE A 227 8.64 -10.69 3.43
CA ILE A 227 9.06 -9.72 4.45
C ILE A 227 7.83 -9.05 5.08
N THR A 228 6.91 -8.51 4.28
CA THR A 228 5.87 -7.61 4.82
C THR A 228 4.64 -8.31 5.38
N THR A 229 4.43 -9.60 5.07
CA THR A 229 3.43 -10.45 5.75
C THR A 229 3.89 -10.91 7.14
N THR A 230 5.21 -10.88 7.39
CA THR A 230 5.84 -11.26 8.66
C THR A 230 6.17 -10.03 9.51
N ILE A 231 6.71 -8.97 8.89
CA ILE A 231 7.17 -7.76 9.54
C ILE A 231 6.28 -6.60 9.07
N PRO A 232 5.55 -5.91 9.96
CA PRO A 232 4.60 -4.86 9.58
C PRO A 232 5.34 -3.58 9.15
N LEU A 233 5.82 -3.56 7.92
CA LEU A 233 6.51 -2.44 7.28
C LEU A 233 5.57 -1.69 6.34
N ARG A 234 5.78 -0.38 6.20
CA ARG A 234 5.26 0.34 5.05
C ARG A 234 6.05 -0.06 3.82
N VAL A 235 5.43 0.04 2.65
CA VAL A 235 6.13 -0.22 1.40
C VAL A 235 7.28 0.76 1.18
N SER A 236 7.10 2.01 1.60
CA SER A 236 8.17 3.03 1.59
C SER A 236 9.32 2.73 2.56
N GLU A 237 9.08 1.96 3.62
CA GLU A 237 10.11 1.48 4.55
C GLU A 237 10.83 0.26 3.95
N LEU A 238 10.08 -0.65 3.32
CA LEU A 238 10.62 -1.85 2.67
C LEU A 238 11.64 -1.50 1.58
N VAL A 239 11.29 -0.60 0.64
CA VAL A 239 12.19 -0.25 -0.48
C VAL A 239 13.47 0.46 -0.01
N LEU A 240 13.51 0.94 1.24
CA LEU A 240 14.67 1.55 1.88
C LEU A 240 15.45 0.56 2.77
N THR A 241 15.17 -0.74 2.67
CA THR A 241 15.98 -1.78 3.33
C THR A 241 17.43 -1.64 2.86
N PRO A 242 18.42 -1.46 3.76
CA PRO A 242 19.81 -1.29 3.39
C PRO A 242 20.35 -2.46 2.55
N TYR A 243 21.41 -2.22 1.77
CA TYR A 243 22.10 -3.31 1.06
C TYR A 243 22.67 -4.34 2.04
N ASP A 244 23.43 -3.89 3.04
CA ASP A 244 24.00 -4.73 4.11
C ASP A 244 22.98 -5.02 5.23
N CYS A 245 21.78 -5.45 4.86
CA CYS A 245 20.68 -5.65 5.81
C CYS A 245 20.70 -6.98 6.58
N LEU A 246 21.57 -7.92 6.21
CA LEU A 246 21.60 -9.27 6.77
C LEU A 246 22.77 -9.47 7.74
N THR A 247 22.48 -9.91 8.96
CA THR A 247 23.50 -10.27 9.96
C THR A 247 23.19 -11.62 10.60
N LYS A 248 24.24 -12.41 10.87
CA LYS A 248 24.15 -13.67 11.62
C LYS A 248 24.96 -13.54 12.90
N GLU A 249 24.31 -13.67 14.05
CA GLU A 249 24.93 -13.50 15.37
C GLU A 249 24.38 -14.56 16.32
N ASN A 250 25.25 -15.23 17.08
CA ASN A 250 24.87 -16.24 18.08
C ASN A 250 23.92 -17.34 17.53
N GLY A 251 24.13 -17.77 16.27
CA GLY A 251 23.30 -18.77 15.61
C GLY A 251 21.92 -18.26 15.14
N TYR A 252 21.58 -17.00 15.40
CA TYR A 252 20.35 -16.37 14.94
C TYR A 252 20.57 -15.50 13.70
N TYR A 253 19.52 -15.39 12.90
CA TYR A 253 19.50 -14.61 11.66
C TYR A 253 18.68 -13.33 11.86
N TYR A 254 19.17 -12.22 11.33
CA TYR A 254 18.53 -10.92 11.50
C TYR A 254 18.44 -10.15 10.17
N LEU A 255 17.36 -9.37 10.05
CA LEU A 255 17.14 -8.37 9.01
C LEU A 255 17.15 -6.97 9.65
N THR A 256 17.91 -6.05 9.08
CA THR A 256 17.88 -4.64 9.44
C THR A 256 17.06 -3.87 8.42
N VAL A 257 16.02 -3.16 8.87
CA VAL A 257 15.10 -2.37 8.03
C VAL A 257 15.02 -0.93 8.49
N ARG A 258 14.48 -0.04 7.64
CA ARG A 258 14.25 1.37 8.00
C ARG A 258 12.84 1.58 8.56
N ARG A 259 12.70 2.48 9.53
CA ARG A 259 11.41 2.91 10.11
C ARG A 259 11.31 4.42 10.06
N THR A 260 10.20 4.95 9.55
CA THR A 260 10.05 6.40 9.39
C THR A 260 9.88 7.11 10.74
N LYS A 261 10.58 8.24 10.94
CA LYS A 261 10.37 9.17 12.05
C LYS A 261 9.32 10.24 11.74
N LEU A 262 8.92 10.37 10.48
CA LEU A 262 8.07 11.44 9.96
C LEU A 262 6.57 11.24 10.25
N LYS A 263 6.20 10.38 11.21
CA LYS A 263 4.81 10.07 11.51
C LYS A 263 4.33 10.87 12.73
N GLY A 264 3.35 11.74 12.51
CA GLY A 264 2.81 12.67 13.52
C GLY A 264 2.89 14.10 12.98
N ASN A 265 2.03 15.01 13.47
CA ASN A 265 1.90 16.37 12.93
C ASN A 265 3.07 17.31 13.27
N THR A 266 4.14 16.83 13.91
CA THR A 266 5.22 17.66 14.48
C THR A 266 6.63 17.28 14.01
N ALA A 267 6.77 16.43 12.98
CA ALA A 267 8.09 16.01 12.49
C ALA A 267 8.57 16.87 11.31
N ILE A 268 9.62 17.67 11.54
CA ILE A 268 10.36 18.41 10.50
C ILE A 268 10.98 17.42 9.51
N VAL A 269 10.86 17.67 8.21
CA VAL A 269 11.39 16.80 7.15
C VAL A 269 12.82 17.22 6.80
N LYS A 270 13.79 16.29 6.88
CA LYS A 270 15.21 16.57 6.61
C LYS A 270 15.64 16.24 5.19
N HIS A 271 14.81 15.51 4.44
CA HIS A 271 15.07 15.09 3.04
C HIS A 271 16.29 14.17 2.89
N ARG A 272 16.73 13.56 3.99
CA ARG A 272 17.84 12.60 4.06
C ARG A 272 17.37 11.34 4.76
N VAL A 273 17.65 10.18 4.16
CA VAL A 273 17.09 8.91 4.67
C VAL A 273 17.65 8.59 6.06
N ASP A 274 18.92 8.87 6.31
CA ASP A 274 19.56 8.60 7.59
C ASP A 274 19.05 9.50 8.73
N GLU A 275 18.52 10.69 8.40
CA GLU A 275 17.94 11.61 9.37
C GLU A 275 16.45 11.32 9.59
N ASP A 276 15.70 11.08 8.51
CA ASP A 276 14.24 10.88 8.54
C ASP A 276 13.81 9.45 8.91
N TYR A 277 14.73 8.49 8.96
CA TYR A 277 14.46 7.09 9.28
C TYR A 277 15.43 6.54 10.32
N THR A 278 14.95 5.64 11.19
CA THR A 278 15.81 4.82 12.07
C THR A 278 16.06 3.44 11.47
N LEU A 279 17.17 2.82 11.84
CA LEU A 279 17.41 1.40 11.60
C LEU A 279 16.75 0.59 12.72
N GLN A 280 16.10 -0.50 12.35
CA GLN A 280 15.53 -1.48 13.26
C GLN A 280 16.00 -2.88 12.87
N LYS A 281 16.61 -3.59 13.80
CA LYS A 281 17.05 -4.98 13.62
C LYS A 281 15.96 -5.93 14.12
N VAL A 282 15.57 -6.86 13.28
CA VAL A 282 14.48 -7.82 13.53
C VAL A 282 15.00 -9.24 13.30
N ARG A 283 14.69 -10.17 14.21
CA ARG A 283 15.04 -11.58 14.04
C ARG A 283 14.16 -12.20 12.95
N ILE A 284 14.78 -12.97 12.06
CA ILE A 284 14.11 -13.64 10.95
C ILE A 284 14.43 -15.14 10.93
N SER A 285 13.68 -15.90 10.13
CA SER A 285 13.98 -17.31 9.86
C SER A 285 15.20 -17.44 8.94
N GLU A 286 15.87 -18.58 9.00
CA GLU A 286 16.96 -18.91 8.07
C GLU A 286 16.48 -18.93 6.61
N LYS A 287 15.26 -19.43 6.36
CA LYS A 287 14.65 -19.43 5.02
C LYS A 287 14.58 -18.01 4.45
N LEU A 288 14.08 -17.05 5.24
CA LEU A 288 13.98 -15.66 4.80
C LEU A 288 15.36 -15.01 4.64
N TYR A 289 16.29 -15.31 5.54
CA TYR A 289 17.69 -14.85 5.44
C TYR A 289 18.32 -15.27 4.10
N ARG A 290 18.21 -16.56 3.76
CA ARG A 290 18.74 -17.11 2.51
C ARG A 290 18.05 -16.49 1.29
N LEU A 291 16.72 -16.39 1.29
CA LEU A 291 15.97 -15.78 0.18
C LEU A 291 16.40 -14.35 -0.12
N ILE A 292 16.70 -13.54 0.91
CA ILE A 292 17.19 -12.16 0.76
C ILE A 292 18.63 -12.14 0.25
N GLY A 293 19.48 -13.05 0.76
CA GLY A 293 20.86 -13.21 0.28
C GLY A 293 20.91 -13.60 -1.19
N ASP A 294 20.14 -14.61 -1.58
CA ASP A 294 20.02 -15.09 -2.96
C ASP A 294 19.60 -13.97 -3.92
N TYR A 295 18.66 -13.10 -3.52
CA TYR A 295 18.29 -11.93 -4.32
C TYR A 295 19.43 -10.94 -4.47
N ARG A 296 20.10 -10.62 -3.36
CA ARG A 296 21.21 -9.67 -3.37
C ARG A 296 22.27 -10.16 -4.34
N ASP A 297 22.72 -11.40 -4.16
CA ASP A 297 23.77 -12.00 -4.98
C ASP A 297 23.36 -12.10 -6.46
N LEU A 298 22.08 -12.38 -6.75
CA LEU A 298 21.54 -12.41 -8.12
C LEU A 298 21.66 -11.09 -8.88
N VAL A 299 21.59 -9.94 -8.20
CA VAL A 299 21.53 -8.62 -8.85
C VAL A 299 22.78 -7.77 -8.61
N ASP A 300 23.76 -8.31 -7.89
CA ASP A 300 24.97 -7.59 -7.48
C ASP A 300 25.92 -7.26 -8.63
N GLU A 301 25.96 -8.10 -9.66
CA GLU A 301 26.78 -7.83 -10.85
C GLU A 301 26.38 -6.53 -11.53
N TYR A 302 25.10 -6.16 -11.49
CA TYR A 302 24.59 -4.98 -12.18
C TYR A 302 25.14 -3.68 -11.63
N ASP A 303 25.53 -3.63 -10.35
CA ASP A 303 26.07 -2.44 -9.68
C ASP A 303 27.41 -1.99 -10.30
N TRP A 304 28.10 -2.89 -11.00
CA TRP A 304 29.41 -2.67 -11.60
C TRP A 304 29.40 -2.47 -13.12
N ILE A 305 28.22 -2.52 -13.76
CA ILE A 305 28.09 -2.36 -15.21
C ILE A 305 27.99 -0.87 -15.57
N PRO A 306 28.97 -0.29 -16.28
CA PRO A 306 28.87 1.06 -16.79
C PRO A 306 27.85 1.14 -17.94
N ASN A 307 27.30 2.32 -18.18
CA ASN A 307 26.31 2.60 -19.21
C ASN A 307 25.02 1.74 -19.13
N PHE A 308 24.69 1.20 -17.95
CA PHE A 308 23.58 0.24 -17.80
C PHE A 308 22.23 0.80 -18.26
N PHE A 309 21.93 2.06 -17.93
CA PHE A 309 20.66 2.69 -18.30
C PHE A 309 20.71 3.35 -19.68
N SER A 310 21.83 3.98 -20.02
CA SER A 310 22.04 4.68 -21.29
C SER A 310 23.54 4.90 -21.54
N GLU A 311 23.89 5.13 -22.80
CA GLU A 311 25.23 5.58 -23.18
C GLU A 311 25.61 6.88 -22.45
N GLY A 312 26.84 6.93 -21.91
CA GLY A 312 27.34 8.04 -21.09
C GLY A 312 27.03 7.93 -19.59
N TYR A 313 26.24 6.95 -19.16
CA TYR A 313 25.93 6.72 -17.75
C TYR A 313 27.05 5.95 -17.03
N GLN A 314 28.04 6.64 -16.48
CA GLN A 314 29.26 6.02 -15.92
C GLN A 314 29.19 5.67 -14.43
N HIS A 315 28.04 5.87 -13.76
CA HIS A 315 27.94 5.57 -12.35
C HIS A 315 28.05 4.06 -12.12
N VAL A 316 29.05 3.65 -11.35
CA VAL A 316 29.29 2.26 -10.93
C VAL A 316 29.65 2.25 -9.47
N GLY A 317 29.21 1.22 -8.75
CA GLY A 317 29.44 1.10 -7.32
C GLY A 317 28.28 0.42 -6.62
N ARG A 318 28.56 -0.08 -5.43
CA ARG A 318 27.59 -0.78 -4.59
C ARG A 318 26.38 0.13 -4.30
N ARG A 319 25.18 -0.37 -4.58
CA ARG A 319 23.93 0.34 -4.28
C ARG A 319 23.72 0.52 -2.78
N LYS A 320 23.01 1.59 -2.38
CA LYS A 320 22.69 1.89 -0.97
C LYS A 320 21.65 0.93 -0.35
N TYR A 321 20.76 0.39 -1.17
CA TYR A 321 19.58 -0.37 -0.73
C TYR A 321 19.49 -1.75 -1.37
N LEU A 322 18.80 -2.68 -0.70
CA LEU A 322 18.65 -4.06 -1.14
C LEU A 322 18.10 -4.18 -2.56
N PHE A 323 17.01 -3.46 -2.87
CA PHE A 323 16.31 -3.54 -4.15
C PHE A 323 17.06 -2.82 -5.27
N SER A 324 17.36 -3.55 -6.36
CA SER A 324 18.13 -3.05 -7.48
C SER A 324 17.25 -2.38 -8.55
N GLN A 325 17.49 -1.09 -8.77
CA GLN A 325 16.87 -0.34 -9.87
C GLN A 325 17.34 -0.86 -11.25
N ARG A 326 18.57 -1.35 -11.34
CA ARG A 326 19.15 -1.89 -12.58
C ARG A 326 18.48 -3.20 -12.97
N ALA A 327 18.32 -4.12 -12.01
CA ALA A 327 17.57 -5.36 -12.23
C ALA A 327 16.13 -5.05 -12.71
N TYR A 328 15.44 -4.12 -12.05
CA TYR A 328 14.12 -3.66 -12.50
C TYR A 328 14.13 -3.13 -13.93
N PHE A 329 15.10 -2.26 -14.27
CA PHE A 329 15.19 -1.65 -15.59
C PHE A 329 15.47 -2.68 -16.70
N LYS A 330 16.27 -3.72 -16.42
CA LYS A 330 16.53 -4.82 -17.35
C LYS A 330 15.23 -5.43 -17.90
N HIS A 331 14.25 -5.64 -17.02
CA HIS A 331 12.97 -6.31 -17.31
C HIS A 331 11.85 -5.36 -17.75
N LEU A 332 12.12 -4.06 -17.91
CA LEU A 332 11.13 -3.15 -18.48
C LEU A 332 10.87 -3.47 -19.96
N ARG A 333 9.61 -3.82 -20.27
CA ARG A 333 9.16 -4.07 -21.65
C ARG A 333 9.33 -2.87 -22.57
N PHE A 334 9.11 -1.68 -22.03
CA PHE A 334 9.31 -0.42 -22.73
C PHE A 334 10.38 0.38 -22.02
N LYS A 335 11.61 0.23 -22.49
CA LYS A 335 12.69 1.18 -22.26
C LYS A 335 12.40 2.31 -23.24
N GLY A 336 11.58 3.28 -22.85
CA GLY A 336 11.23 4.38 -23.76
C GLY A 336 12.49 5.07 -24.32
N VAL A 337 12.30 6.10 -25.15
CA VAL A 337 13.33 7.13 -25.35
C VAL A 337 13.48 7.85 -24.01
N THR A 338 14.08 7.20 -23.02
CA THR A 338 14.60 7.77 -21.79
C THR A 338 15.86 8.53 -22.19
N GLY A 339 15.67 9.45 -23.13
CA GLY A 339 16.72 10.12 -23.86
C GLY A 339 17.37 11.12 -22.94
N LYS A 340 18.70 11.07 -22.87
CA LYS A 340 19.65 12.18 -22.66
C LYS A 340 19.42 13.14 -21.47
N ASN A 341 18.34 13.03 -20.71
CA ASN A 341 17.89 13.94 -19.66
C ASN A 341 17.80 13.19 -18.32
N SER A 342 18.96 12.77 -17.81
CA SER A 342 19.43 12.94 -16.42
C SER A 342 18.47 12.78 -15.22
N SER A 343 17.44 11.92 -15.25
CA SER A 343 16.55 11.75 -14.08
C SER A 343 16.11 10.32 -13.79
N ILE A 344 16.88 9.29 -14.19
CA ILE A 344 16.65 7.93 -13.67
C ILE A 344 17.24 7.92 -12.26
N PRO A 345 16.43 7.90 -11.19
CA PRO A 345 16.98 7.73 -9.85
C PRO A 345 17.59 6.32 -9.82
N GLU A 346 18.81 6.15 -9.31
CA GLU A 346 19.38 4.82 -9.04
C GLU A 346 18.69 4.07 -7.90
N PHE A 347 17.48 4.50 -7.55
CA PHE A 347 16.74 4.04 -6.41
C PHE A 347 15.47 3.33 -6.87
N PHE A 348 15.37 2.06 -6.51
CA PHE A 348 14.14 1.29 -6.67
C PHE A 348 13.09 1.80 -5.68
N ASN A 349 12.00 2.34 -6.19
CA ASN A 349 10.98 3.00 -5.37
C ASN A 349 9.63 2.25 -5.38
N VAL A 350 8.67 2.78 -4.61
CA VAL A 350 7.32 2.19 -4.47
C VAL A 350 6.59 2.09 -5.81
N PHE A 351 6.80 3.01 -6.75
CA PHE A 351 6.21 2.94 -8.08
C PHE A 351 6.75 1.77 -8.88
N ASN A 352 8.05 1.47 -8.77
CA ASN A 352 8.67 0.32 -9.43
C ASN A 352 8.06 -0.98 -8.91
N LEU A 353 7.95 -1.13 -7.59
CA LEU A 353 7.33 -2.31 -6.98
C LEU A 353 5.84 -2.46 -7.37
N ASN A 354 5.09 -1.35 -7.39
CA ASN A 354 3.68 -1.38 -7.80
C ASN A 354 3.52 -1.72 -9.28
N TYR A 355 4.45 -1.27 -10.13
CA TYR A 355 4.48 -1.68 -11.53
C TYR A 355 4.70 -3.19 -11.66
N LEU A 356 5.69 -3.75 -10.94
CA LEU A 356 5.96 -5.19 -10.95
C LEU A 356 4.75 -5.98 -10.44
N LEU A 357 4.06 -5.51 -9.39
CA LEU A 357 2.85 -6.17 -8.90
C LEU A 357 1.74 -6.19 -9.96
N LYS A 358 1.55 -5.08 -10.70
CA LYS A 358 0.61 -5.04 -11.83
C LYS A 358 0.99 -6.00 -12.95
N GLN A 359 2.29 -6.12 -13.26
CA GLN A 359 2.77 -7.09 -14.23
C GLN A 359 2.56 -8.53 -13.76
N PHE A 360 2.77 -8.79 -12.47
CA PHE A 360 2.52 -10.10 -11.85
C PHE A 360 1.04 -10.48 -11.95
N TYR A 361 0.14 -9.54 -11.62
CA TYR A 361 -1.29 -9.74 -11.80
C TYR A 361 -1.67 -10.10 -13.24
N LYS A 362 -1.14 -9.35 -14.21
CA LYS A 362 -1.45 -9.61 -15.61
C LYS A 362 -0.89 -10.96 -16.08
N ARG A 363 0.41 -11.17 -15.92
CA ARG A 363 1.14 -12.28 -16.56
C ARG A 363 1.02 -13.60 -15.80
N VAL A 364 0.93 -13.52 -14.47
CA VAL A 364 0.93 -14.71 -13.62
C VAL A 364 -0.49 -15.02 -13.18
N ILE A 365 -1.17 -14.07 -12.55
CA ILE A 365 -2.51 -14.33 -12.02
C ILE A 365 -3.55 -14.55 -13.14
N VAL A 366 -3.59 -13.66 -14.15
CA VAL A 366 -4.54 -13.78 -15.26
C VAL A 366 -4.02 -14.70 -16.35
N ASP A 367 -2.84 -14.46 -16.91
CA ASP A 367 -2.41 -15.19 -18.11
C ASP A 367 -1.95 -16.62 -17.80
N LEU A 368 -1.26 -16.88 -16.68
CA LEU A 368 -0.77 -18.21 -16.32
C LEU A 368 -1.82 -19.02 -15.52
N PHE A 369 -2.30 -18.48 -14.40
CA PHE A 369 -3.22 -19.17 -13.51
C PHE A 369 -4.70 -18.96 -13.82
N LYS A 370 -5.03 -18.13 -14.81
CA LYS A 370 -6.40 -17.94 -15.33
C LYS A 370 -7.43 -17.43 -14.31
N TYR A 371 -6.98 -16.73 -13.27
CA TYR A 371 -7.89 -16.04 -12.36
C TYR A 371 -8.53 -14.81 -13.03
N GLN A 372 -9.80 -14.57 -12.75
CA GLN A 372 -10.51 -13.33 -13.03
C GLN A 372 -10.21 -12.30 -11.94
N LEU A 373 -9.57 -11.19 -12.31
CA LEU A 373 -9.35 -10.07 -11.40
C LEU A 373 -10.61 -9.24 -11.24
N VAL A 374 -10.99 -9.00 -9.99
CA VAL A 374 -12.14 -8.17 -9.62
C VAL A 374 -11.70 -7.00 -8.74
N GLN A 375 -12.49 -5.92 -8.74
CA GLN A 375 -12.26 -4.80 -7.83
C GLN A 375 -12.55 -5.22 -6.39
N LYS A 376 -11.95 -4.50 -5.45
CA LYS A 376 -12.26 -4.67 -4.03
C LYS A 376 -13.74 -4.39 -3.79
N ARG A 377 -14.35 -5.26 -2.99
CA ARG A 377 -15.73 -5.14 -2.53
C ARG A 377 -15.75 -5.24 -1.02
N ASP A 378 -16.95 -5.14 -0.46
CA ASP A 378 -17.16 -5.46 0.95
C ASP A 378 -16.61 -6.86 1.26
N GLN A 379 -15.94 -6.98 2.40
CA GLN A 379 -15.36 -8.24 2.87
C GLN A 379 -16.42 -9.31 3.17
N ASP A 380 -17.70 -8.93 3.31
CA ASP A 380 -18.81 -9.87 3.50
C ASP A 380 -19.31 -10.48 2.17
N VAL A 381 -18.78 -10.05 1.02
CA VAL A 381 -19.07 -10.65 -0.27
C VAL A 381 -18.03 -11.72 -0.59
N ASP A 382 -18.46 -12.99 -0.57
CA ASP A 382 -17.61 -14.12 -0.97
C ASP A 382 -17.27 -14.03 -2.48
N LEU A 383 -16.06 -14.44 -2.84
CA LEU A 383 -15.59 -14.44 -4.22
C LEU A 383 -16.20 -15.62 -4.99
N LEU A 384 -16.48 -15.44 -6.29
CA LEU A 384 -16.82 -16.59 -7.14
C LEU A 384 -15.58 -17.47 -7.37
N PRO A 385 -15.75 -18.74 -7.79
CA PRO A 385 -14.63 -19.57 -8.18
C PRO A 385 -13.79 -18.84 -9.22
N TYR A 386 -12.47 -19.00 -9.16
CA TYR A 386 -11.52 -18.32 -10.04
C TYR A 386 -11.50 -16.79 -9.95
N GLN A 387 -12.17 -16.16 -8.97
CA GLN A 387 -12.01 -14.73 -8.72
C GLN A 387 -10.90 -14.45 -7.70
N LEU A 388 -10.22 -13.34 -7.94
CA LEU A 388 -9.20 -12.79 -7.06
C LEU A 388 -9.33 -11.25 -7.04
N GLU A 389 -9.45 -10.67 -5.86
CA GLU A 389 -9.42 -9.21 -5.68
C GLU A 389 -7.98 -8.70 -5.69
N TYR A 390 -7.80 -7.46 -6.16
CA TYR A 390 -6.52 -6.78 -6.04
C TYR A 390 -6.07 -6.66 -4.58
N VAL A 391 -4.97 -7.32 -4.25
CA VAL A 391 -4.21 -7.12 -3.02
C VAL A 391 -3.19 -6.04 -3.30
N ASN A 392 -3.29 -4.94 -2.56
CA ASN A 392 -2.38 -3.83 -2.72
C ASN A 392 -1.17 -3.98 -1.79
N LEU A 393 -0.05 -3.34 -2.13
CA LEU A 393 1.22 -3.48 -1.40
C LEU A 393 1.17 -3.20 0.12
N MET A 394 0.24 -2.34 0.56
CA MET A 394 0.05 -2.02 1.98
C MET A 394 -0.87 -2.98 2.74
N ASP A 395 -1.57 -3.89 2.06
CA ASP A 395 -2.51 -4.82 2.69
C ASP A 395 -1.77 -5.92 3.47
N THR A 396 -0.56 -6.30 3.05
CA THR A 396 0.31 -7.26 3.77
C THR A 396 0.73 -6.75 5.15
N ARG A 397 0.86 -5.42 5.33
CA ARG A 397 1.09 -4.83 6.65
C ARG A 397 -0.06 -5.13 7.61
N HIS A 398 -1.30 -5.12 7.12
CA HIS A 398 -2.47 -5.47 7.92
C HIS A 398 -2.43 -6.95 8.33
N PHE A 399 -2.06 -7.82 7.39
CA PHE A 399 -1.85 -9.25 7.61
C PHE A 399 -0.79 -9.52 8.69
N ALA A 400 0.36 -8.83 8.64
CA ALA A 400 1.40 -8.95 9.66
C ALA A 400 0.90 -8.57 11.06
N PHE A 401 0.05 -7.55 11.19
CA PHE A 401 -0.53 -7.20 12.48
C PHE A 401 -1.49 -8.27 13.01
N ILE A 402 -2.34 -8.84 12.15
CA ILE A 402 -3.21 -9.95 12.57
C ILE A 402 -2.36 -11.15 13.01
N ASN A 403 -1.29 -11.47 12.29
CA ASN A 403 -0.36 -12.53 12.69
C ASN A 403 0.26 -12.25 14.06
N MET A 404 0.66 -11.01 14.35
CA MET A 404 1.20 -10.66 15.66
C MET A 404 0.18 -10.86 16.78
N VAL A 405 -1.07 -10.39 16.58
CA VAL A 405 -2.17 -10.62 17.53
C VAL A 405 -2.36 -12.12 17.76
N LEU A 406 -2.48 -12.89 16.68
CA LEU A 406 -2.65 -14.33 16.80
C LEU A 406 -1.45 -15.00 17.47
N ASN A 407 -0.23 -14.47 17.37
CA ASN A 407 0.94 -14.96 18.09
C ASN A 407 1.05 -14.47 19.54
N ASP A 408 -0.03 -13.95 20.12
CA ASP A 408 -0.11 -13.54 21.52
C ASP A 408 0.84 -12.38 21.88
N LEU A 409 1.10 -11.49 20.91
CA LEU A 409 1.84 -10.26 21.17
C LEU A 409 0.92 -9.23 21.82
N GLU A 410 1.37 -8.67 22.94
CA GLU A 410 0.62 -7.65 23.68
C GLU A 410 0.30 -6.41 22.80
N PRO A 411 -0.89 -5.80 22.94
CA PRO A 411 -1.26 -4.59 22.21
C PRO A 411 -0.27 -3.42 22.34
N LEU A 412 0.39 -3.26 23.50
CA LEU A 412 1.44 -2.25 23.70
C LEU A 412 2.67 -2.51 22.84
N ILE A 413 3.11 -3.76 22.76
CA ILE A 413 4.23 -4.18 21.89
C ILE A 413 3.85 -3.96 20.42
N ILE A 414 2.62 -4.30 20.02
CA ILE A 414 2.12 -4.02 18.66
C ILE A 414 2.10 -2.51 18.38
N LYS A 415 1.66 -1.67 19.33
CA LYS A 415 1.71 -0.19 19.21
C LYS A 415 3.15 0.30 19.00
N GLN A 416 4.10 -0.20 19.80
CA GLN A 416 5.51 0.16 19.68
C GLN A 416 6.08 -0.27 18.32
N ILE A 417 5.92 -1.53 17.95
CA ILE A 417 6.41 -2.07 16.67
C ILE A 417 5.73 -1.37 15.48
N SER A 418 4.47 -0.94 15.61
CA SER A 418 3.75 -0.24 14.53
C SER A 418 4.11 1.25 14.41
N GLY A 419 4.73 1.85 15.43
CA GLY A 419 4.91 3.30 15.51
C GLY A 419 3.56 4.03 15.52
N HIS A 420 2.59 3.52 16.28
CA HIS A 420 1.28 4.13 16.45
C HIS A 420 1.27 5.04 17.68
N SER A 421 0.60 6.19 17.60
CA SER A 421 0.47 7.13 18.73
C SER A 421 -0.40 6.56 19.85
N SER A 422 -1.37 5.68 19.51
CA SER A 422 -2.28 5.04 20.46
C SER A 422 -2.52 3.58 20.12
N ILE A 423 -2.95 2.78 21.10
CA ILE A 423 -3.42 1.40 20.89
C ILE A 423 -4.71 1.40 20.06
N LYS A 424 -5.55 2.44 20.22
CA LYS A 424 -6.80 2.62 19.46
C LYS A 424 -6.58 2.61 17.94
N SER A 425 -5.47 3.18 17.49
CA SER A 425 -5.07 3.16 16.07
C SER A 425 -4.88 1.74 15.51
N SER A 426 -4.72 0.74 16.38
CA SER A 426 -4.56 -0.68 16.03
C SER A 426 -5.86 -1.49 16.19
N TYR A 427 -6.96 -0.91 16.69
CA TYR A 427 -8.20 -1.66 16.96
C TYR A 427 -8.83 -2.26 15.70
N HIS A 428 -8.65 -1.61 14.55
CA HIS A 428 -9.16 -2.13 13.28
C HIS A 428 -8.57 -3.49 12.91
N TYR A 429 -7.37 -3.86 13.38
CA TYR A 429 -6.80 -5.21 13.16
C TYR A 429 -7.64 -6.32 13.81
N TYR A 430 -8.27 -6.02 14.94
CA TYR A 430 -9.07 -6.99 15.70
C TYR A 430 -10.44 -7.26 15.06
N SER A 431 -10.97 -6.29 14.31
CA SER A 431 -12.25 -6.43 13.61
C SER A 431 -12.23 -7.42 12.45
N HIS A 432 -11.07 -7.92 12.06
CA HIS A 432 -10.89 -8.76 10.87
C HIS A 432 -10.32 -10.15 11.19
N ILE A 433 -10.12 -10.46 12.48
CA ILE A 433 -9.50 -11.72 12.91
C ILE A 433 -10.35 -12.92 12.55
N ASP A 434 -11.67 -12.84 12.70
CA ASP A 434 -12.60 -13.93 12.40
C ASP A 434 -12.53 -14.35 10.92
N LYS A 435 -12.55 -13.38 10.00
CA LYS A 435 -12.43 -13.59 8.55
C LYS A 435 -11.04 -14.11 8.18
N PHE A 436 -10.00 -13.56 8.80
CA PHE A 436 -8.65 -14.06 8.64
C PHE A 436 -8.55 -15.53 9.08
N VAL A 437 -9.07 -15.86 10.27
CA VAL A 437 -9.00 -17.20 10.86
C VAL A 437 -9.79 -18.19 10.01
N LYS A 438 -10.96 -17.82 9.47
CA LYS A 438 -11.72 -18.62 8.48
C LYS A 438 -10.82 -19.00 7.30
N CYS A 439 -10.16 -18.02 6.68
CA CYS A 439 -9.30 -18.25 5.52
C CYS A 439 -8.02 -19.02 5.88
N ALA A 440 -7.39 -18.73 7.02
CA ALA A 440 -6.20 -19.42 7.49
C ALA A 440 -6.48 -20.90 7.77
N THR A 441 -7.60 -21.19 8.43
CA THR A 441 -8.10 -22.55 8.72
C THR A 441 -8.25 -23.35 7.44
N TYR A 442 -8.88 -22.75 6.43
CA TYR A 442 -9.06 -23.38 5.13
C TYR A 442 -7.74 -23.66 4.42
N ASN A 443 -6.81 -22.70 4.36
CA ASN A 443 -5.51 -22.93 3.75
C ASN A 443 -4.66 -23.97 4.50
N MET A 444 -4.80 -24.04 5.82
CA MET A 444 -4.18 -25.10 6.62
C MET A 444 -4.77 -26.47 6.27
N ALA A 445 -6.09 -26.57 6.12
CA ALA A 445 -6.76 -27.80 5.70
C ALA A 445 -6.29 -28.28 4.33
N LYS A 446 -6.16 -27.37 3.35
CA LYS A 446 -5.57 -27.65 2.03
C LYS A 446 -4.18 -28.26 2.15
N LYS A 447 -3.29 -27.62 2.92
CA LYS A 447 -1.91 -28.09 3.11
C LYS A 447 -1.85 -29.47 3.75
N ILE A 448 -2.69 -29.75 4.74
CA ILE A 448 -2.81 -31.08 5.35
C ILE A 448 -3.28 -32.11 4.32
N ALA A 449 -4.29 -31.77 3.50
CA ALA A 449 -4.79 -32.65 2.45
C ALA A 449 -3.72 -32.93 1.37
N ARG A 450 -2.98 -31.89 0.91
CA ARG A 450 -1.84 -32.03 -0.03
C ARG A 450 -0.84 -33.03 0.49
N LYS A 451 -0.41 -32.85 1.75
CA LYS A 451 0.61 -33.69 2.37
C LYS A 451 0.18 -35.16 2.41
N LYS A 452 -1.05 -35.43 2.82
CA LYS A 452 -1.60 -36.80 2.86
C LYS A 452 -1.74 -37.44 1.48
N GLN A 453 -2.00 -36.66 0.42
CA GLN A 453 -2.04 -37.17 -0.96
C GLN A 453 -0.63 -37.49 -1.48
N ALA A 454 0.34 -36.60 -1.23
CA ALA A 454 1.73 -36.84 -1.61
C ALA A 454 2.31 -38.09 -0.93
N GLU A 455 1.99 -38.32 0.35
CA GLU A 455 2.36 -39.53 1.09
C GLU A 455 1.77 -40.83 0.49
N LYS A 456 0.70 -40.75 -0.30
CA LYS A 456 0.08 -41.88 -1.00
C LYS A 456 0.67 -42.17 -2.39
N GLY A 457 1.74 -41.49 -2.79
CA GLY A 457 2.47 -41.78 -4.03
C GLY A 457 1.84 -41.24 -5.31
N SER A 458 0.90 -40.29 -5.24
CA SER A 458 0.41 -39.61 -6.44
C SER A 458 1.49 -38.69 -7.01
N GLU A 459 1.95 -38.97 -8.23
CA GLU A 459 2.94 -38.16 -8.95
C GLU A 459 2.51 -36.69 -8.99
N TYR A 460 3.41 -35.79 -8.55
CA TYR A 460 3.11 -34.37 -8.37
C TYR A 460 3.16 -33.64 -9.71
N VAL A 461 2.12 -33.81 -10.52
CA VAL A 461 1.79 -32.82 -11.55
C VAL A 461 1.05 -31.69 -10.84
N ILE A 462 1.57 -30.47 -10.90
CA ILE A 462 0.82 -29.25 -10.52
C ILE A 462 -0.35 -29.14 -11.50
N ASP A 463 -1.40 -29.89 -11.23
CA ASP A 463 -2.64 -29.79 -11.98
C ASP A 463 -3.41 -28.60 -11.41
N VAL A 464 -3.33 -27.49 -12.13
CA VAL A 464 -4.08 -26.25 -11.86
C VAL A 464 -5.59 -26.55 -11.74
N ARG A 465 -6.08 -27.70 -12.23
CA ARG A 465 -7.48 -28.15 -12.06
C ARG A 465 -7.79 -28.64 -10.63
N LYS A 466 -6.81 -29.20 -9.90
CA LYS A 466 -7.02 -29.70 -8.53
C LYS A 466 -7.11 -28.59 -7.48
N SER A 467 -6.49 -27.43 -7.69
CA SER A 467 -6.68 -26.28 -6.78
C SER A 467 -8.14 -25.82 -6.75
N ASN A 468 -8.87 -26.04 -7.83
CA ASN A 468 -10.22 -25.52 -8.02
C ASN A 468 -11.28 -26.36 -7.30
N GLN A 469 -11.04 -27.67 -7.15
CA GLN A 469 -11.91 -28.55 -6.38
C GLN A 469 -11.92 -28.20 -4.89
N TRP A 470 -10.82 -27.66 -4.36
CA TRP A 470 -10.78 -27.22 -2.97
C TRP A 470 -11.50 -25.91 -2.78
N ASP A 471 -11.32 -24.94 -3.69
CA ASP A 471 -12.04 -23.67 -3.63
C ASP A 471 -13.55 -23.88 -3.73
N LEU A 472 -13.96 -24.89 -4.49
CA LEU A 472 -15.33 -25.36 -4.50
C LEU A 472 -15.76 -26.01 -3.16
N ALA A 473 -14.94 -26.88 -2.58
CA ALA A 473 -15.22 -27.48 -1.27
C ALA A 473 -15.33 -26.43 -0.15
N PHE A 474 -14.54 -25.35 -0.22
CA PHE A 474 -14.65 -24.21 0.68
C PHE A 474 -16.00 -23.51 0.56
N LYS A 475 -16.41 -23.18 -0.67
CA LYS A 475 -17.73 -22.60 -0.93
C LYS A 475 -18.85 -23.47 -0.40
N LYS A 476 -18.78 -24.77 -0.69
CA LYS A 476 -19.79 -25.74 -0.24
C LYS A 476 -20.00 -25.76 1.28
N VAL A 477 -18.93 -25.49 2.04
CA VAL A 477 -18.98 -25.41 3.51
C VAL A 477 -19.39 -24.01 3.99
N PHE A 478 -18.84 -22.95 3.42
CA PHE A 478 -18.89 -21.61 4.01
C PHE A 478 -19.74 -20.57 3.28
N ASP A 479 -20.17 -20.83 2.04
CA ASP A 479 -21.01 -19.95 1.24
C ASP A 479 -22.49 -20.33 1.46
N PRO A 480 -23.28 -19.50 2.15
CA PRO A 480 -24.67 -19.83 2.47
C PRO A 480 -25.58 -19.89 1.22
N ASN A 481 -25.18 -19.24 0.12
CA ASN A 481 -25.95 -19.24 -1.13
C ASN A 481 -25.61 -20.44 -2.02
N TYR A 482 -24.58 -21.22 -1.68
CA TYR A 482 -24.15 -22.36 -2.46
C TYR A 482 -25.28 -23.35 -2.73
N GLU A 483 -26.15 -23.60 -1.75
CA GLU A 483 -27.27 -24.53 -1.91
C GLU A 483 -28.33 -24.05 -2.91
N GLU A 484 -28.48 -22.73 -3.10
CA GLU A 484 -29.36 -22.17 -4.12
C GLU A 484 -28.75 -22.26 -5.52
N GLU A 485 -27.44 -22.00 -5.65
CA GLU A 485 -26.71 -22.22 -6.89
C GLU A 485 -26.72 -23.72 -7.29
N TRP A 486 -26.56 -24.60 -6.31
CA TRP A 486 -26.58 -26.07 -6.46
C TRP A 486 -27.90 -26.62 -7.00
N LYS A 487 -29.03 -25.93 -6.76
CA LYS A 487 -30.33 -26.29 -7.32
C LYS A 487 -30.38 -26.09 -8.84
N GLN A 488 -29.55 -25.21 -9.39
CA GLN A 488 -29.51 -24.91 -10.82
C GLN A 488 -28.64 -25.89 -11.61
N TYR A 489 -27.86 -26.75 -10.92
CA TYR A 489 -26.95 -27.71 -11.56
C TYR A 489 -27.71 -28.95 -12.02
N ARG A 490 -27.25 -29.54 -13.14
CA ARG A 490 -27.86 -30.73 -13.74
C ARG A 490 -27.49 -31.97 -12.94
N GLU A 491 -28.46 -32.82 -12.62
CA GLU A 491 -28.23 -34.14 -12.02
C GLU A 491 -27.40 -35.01 -12.97
N VAL A 492 -26.38 -35.67 -12.44
CA VAL A 492 -25.55 -36.66 -13.13
C VAL A 492 -25.23 -37.81 -12.17
N GLU A 493 -24.68 -38.91 -12.66
CA GLU A 493 -24.35 -40.05 -11.80
C GLU A 493 -23.36 -39.65 -10.67
N GLY A 494 -23.71 -39.98 -9.44
CA GLY A 494 -22.92 -39.67 -8.24
C GLY A 494 -22.90 -38.19 -7.80
N GLY A 495 -23.52 -37.27 -8.54
CA GLY A 495 -23.40 -35.84 -8.25
C GLY A 495 -24.16 -34.90 -9.18
N LYS A 496 -23.61 -33.70 -9.36
CA LYS A 496 -24.19 -32.65 -10.20
C LYS A 496 -23.16 -32.04 -11.16
N CYS A 497 -23.66 -31.52 -12.28
CA CYS A 497 -22.87 -30.84 -13.31
C CYS A 497 -23.24 -29.36 -13.40
N SER A 498 -22.23 -28.51 -13.27
CA SER A 498 -22.33 -27.05 -13.34
C SER A 498 -22.04 -26.45 -14.72
N SER A 499 -21.68 -27.27 -15.72
CA SER A 499 -21.42 -26.76 -17.07
C SER A 499 -22.69 -26.12 -17.64
N LYS A 500 -22.55 -24.89 -18.13
CA LYS A 500 -23.64 -24.15 -18.81
C LYS A 500 -23.73 -24.48 -20.30
N GLN A 501 -22.78 -25.25 -20.83
CA GLN A 501 -22.77 -25.61 -22.25
C GLN A 501 -23.78 -26.71 -22.54
N LYS A 502 -24.52 -26.53 -23.64
CA LYS A 502 -25.53 -27.50 -24.11
C LYS A 502 -24.93 -28.58 -25.02
N GLY A 503 -23.77 -28.34 -25.64
CA GLY A 503 -23.17 -29.20 -26.67
C GLY A 503 -22.27 -30.35 -26.18
N PHE A 504 -22.16 -30.59 -24.86
CA PHE A 504 -21.26 -31.57 -24.24
C PHE A 504 -19.77 -31.41 -24.62
N GLU A 505 -19.37 -30.25 -25.14
CA GLU A 505 -17.97 -29.95 -25.50
C GLU A 505 -17.04 -30.09 -24.28
N ASP A 506 -17.48 -29.65 -23.10
CA ASP A 506 -16.76 -29.82 -21.84
C ASP A 506 -16.59 -31.30 -21.44
N CYS A 507 -17.61 -32.13 -21.68
CA CYS A 507 -17.54 -33.58 -21.40
C CYS A 507 -16.54 -34.28 -22.32
N LYS A 508 -16.47 -33.87 -23.59
CA LYS A 508 -15.51 -34.41 -24.57
C LYS A 508 -14.05 -34.11 -24.21
N LYS A 509 -13.78 -32.99 -23.52
CA LYS A 509 -12.41 -32.63 -23.06
C LYS A 509 -11.86 -33.62 -22.02
N VAL A 510 -12.72 -34.42 -21.40
CA VAL A 510 -12.40 -35.35 -20.31
C VAL A 510 -12.90 -36.76 -20.60
N ASP A 511 -13.05 -37.12 -21.89
CA ASP A 511 -13.51 -38.45 -22.34
C ASP A 511 -14.82 -38.92 -21.67
N ASN A 512 -15.70 -37.97 -21.33
CA ASN A 512 -16.97 -38.17 -20.61
C ASN A 512 -16.83 -38.75 -19.19
N VAL A 513 -15.64 -38.75 -18.62
CA VAL A 513 -15.40 -39.15 -17.23
C VAL A 513 -15.70 -37.97 -16.30
N CYS A 514 -16.87 -37.99 -15.67
CA CYS A 514 -17.32 -36.89 -14.81
C CYS A 514 -16.40 -36.68 -13.60
N GLU A 515 -15.86 -37.74 -13.00
CA GLU A 515 -14.99 -37.66 -11.80
C GLU A 515 -13.73 -36.81 -11.99
N ILE A 516 -13.24 -36.68 -13.23
CA ILE A 516 -12.07 -35.87 -13.59
C ILE A 516 -12.46 -34.54 -14.27
N CYS A 517 -13.75 -34.23 -14.34
CA CYS A 517 -14.30 -33.03 -14.97
C CYS A 517 -14.32 -31.85 -14.00
N GLU A 518 -13.89 -30.66 -14.46
CA GLU A 518 -13.90 -29.43 -13.65
C GLU A 518 -15.31 -28.94 -13.28
N PHE A 519 -16.33 -29.39 -14.03
CA PHE A 519 -17.73 -29.00 -13.81
C PHE A 519 -18.51 -30.00 -12.96
N TYR A 520 -17.90 -31.13 -12.57
CA TYR A 520 -18.54 -32.18 -11.79
C TYR A 520 -18.42 -31.91 -10.29
N HIS A 521 -19.51 -32.16 -9.59
CA HIS A 521 -19.60 -31.95 -8.15
C HIS A 521 -20.22 -33.16 -7.46
N PRO A 522 -19.46 -33.92 -6.64
CA PRO A 522 -19.96 -35.12 -5.99
C PRO A 522 -20.98 -34.81 -4.87
N THR A 523 -21.90 -35.74 -4.67
CA THR A 523 -22.87 -35.71 -3.55
C THR A 523 -22.15 -35.84 -2.20
N GLU A 524 -22.58 -35.08 -1.19
CA GLU A 524 -21.98 -35.21 0.15
C GLU A 524 -22.34 -36.53 0.83
N THR A 525 -21.33 -37.17 1.40
CA THR A 525 -21.53 -38.26 2.36
C THR A 525 -22.07 -37.71 3.68
N ASP A 526 -22.71 -38.56 4.49
CA ASP A 526 -23.20 -38.13 5.82
C ASP A 526 -22.06 -37.70 6.75
N THR A 527 -20.86 -38.29 6.58
CA THR A 527 -19.65 -37.83 7.25
C THR A 527 -19.28 -36.40 6.85
N GLN A 528 -19.34 -36.06 5.56
CA GLN A 528 -19.08 -34.71 5.07
C GLN A 528 -20.10 -33.70 5.59
N LYS A 529 -21.39 -34.06 5.63
CA LYS A 529 -22.45 -33.21 6.22
C LYS A 529 -22.21 -32.93 7.70
N ASN A 530 -21.86 -33.95 8.48
CA ASN A 530 -21.54 -33.81 9.90
C ASN A 530 -20.31 -32.91 10.13
N ILE A 531 -19.25 -33.07 9.31
CA ILE A 531 -18.08 -32.20 9.35
C ILE A 531 -18.48 -30.74 9.05
N LYS A 532 -19.26 -30.51 8.00
CA LYS A 532 -19.75 -29.18 7.61
C LYS A 532 -20.50 -28.51 8.76
N ALA A 533 -21.43 -29.20 9.41
CA ALA A 533 -22.20 -28.67 10.54
C ALA A 533 -21.31 -28.26 11.72
N LEU A 534 -20.38 -29.13 12.12
CA LEU A 534 -19.47 -28.87 13.25
C LEU A 534 -18.48 -27.73 12.95
N VAL A 535 -17.98 -27.64 11.72
CA VAL A 535 -17.10 -26.53 11.28
C VAL A 535 -17.84 -25.18 11.35
N LEU A 536 -19.10 -25.14 10.90
CA LEU A 536 -19.93 -23.93 10.96
C LEU A 536 -20.27 -23.50 12.38
N GLU A 537 -20.55 -24.46 13.28
CA GLU A 537 -20.73 -24.18 14.71
C GLU A 537 -19.45 -23.61 15.34
N ASN A 538 -18.32 -24.26 15.09
CA ASN A 538 -17.02 -23.78 15.55
C ASN A 538 -16.66 -22.39 15.00
N GLN A 539 -17.07 -22.07 13.77
CA GLN A 539 -16.87 -20.73 13.21
C GLN A 539 -17.68 -19.67 13.99
N LYS A 540 -18.92 -19.97 14.40
CA LYS A 540 -19.70 -19.07 15.28
C LYS A 540 -19.03 -18.88 16.64
N ASN A 541 -18.44 -19.95 17.18
CA ASN A 541 -17.68 -19.88 18.43
C ASN A 541 -16.43 -18.99 18.27
N ILE A 542 -15.67 -19.13 17.17
CA ILE A 542 -14.55 -18.25 16.86
C ILE A 542 -14.99 -16.78 16.78
N SER A 543 -16.08 -16.48 16.05
CA SER A 543 -16.59 -15.10 15.93
C SER A 543 -16.97 -14.51 17.29
N THR A 544 -17.57 -15.31 18.18
CA THR A 544 -17.87 -14.89 19.56
C THR A 544 -16.60 -14.57 20.35
N GLU A 545 -15.58 -15.42 20.28
CA GLU A 545 -14.31 -15.19 20.97
C GLU A 545 -13.53 -13.99 20.41
N VAL A 546 -13.60 -13.75 19.09
CA VAL A 546 -13.00 -12.56 18.44
C VAL A 546 -13.70 -11.29 18.90
N LEU A 547 -15.04 -11.30 19.02
CA LEU A 547 -15.79 -10.17 19.54
C LEU A 547 -15.39 -9.87 21.00
N ALA A 548 -15.30 -10.91 21.83
CA ALA A 548 -14.84 -10.77 23.22
C ALA A 548 -13.41 -10.21 23.29
N LEU A 549 -12.49 -10.72 22.47
CA LEU A 549 -11.11 -10.23 22.37
C LEU A 549 -11.06 -8.74 21.98
N LYS A 550 -11.90 -8.33 21.02
CA LYS A 550 -12.00 -6.94 20.58
C LYS A 550 -12.48 -6.02 21.69
N GLU A 551 -13.49 -6.43 22.46
CA GLU A 551 -13.98 -5.64 23.60
C GLU A 551 -12.96 -5.59 24.74
N LEU A 552 -12.27 -6.69 25.02
CA LEU A 552 -11.18 -6.74 26.01
C LEU A 552 -10.09 -5.72 25.67
N VAL A 553 -9.64 -5.67 24.41
CA VAL A 553 -8.61 -4.72 23.94
C VAL A 553 -9.10 -3.27 23.96
N LYS A 554 -10.38 -3.01 23.67
CA LYS A 554 -10.94 -1.65 23.81
C LYS A 554 -10.89 -1.16 25.25
N GLN A 555 -10.99 -2.07 26.21
CA GLN A 555 -10.99 -1.82 27.64
C GLN A 555 -9.61 -2.06 28.28
N TYR A 556 -8.52 -2.06 27.48
CA TYR A 556 -7.15 -2.32 27.94
C TYR A 556 -6.79 -1.57 29.24
N ASP A 557 -7.13 -0.27 29.34
CA ASP A 557 -6.80 0.56 30.50
C ASP A 557 -7.64 0.26 31.77
N LYS A 558 -8.69 -0.57 31.65
CA LYS A 558 -9.67 -0.85 32.71
C LYS A 558 -9.72 -2.33 33.12
N ALA A 559 -9.17 -3.22 32.30
CA ALA A 559 -9.25 -4.65 32.52
C ALA A 559 -8.27 -5.10 33.62
N GLN A 560 -8.78 -5.81 34.64
CA GLN A 560 -7.94 -6.57 35.56
C GLN A 560 -7.54 -7.89 34.88
N ASN A 561 -6.32 -8.39 35.12
CA ASN A 561 -5.80 -9.64 34.53
C ASN A 561 -5.82 -9.70 32.99
N PHE A 562 -5.71 -8.55 32.31
CA PHE A 562 -5.78 -8.42 30.86
C PHE A 562 -4.96 -9.47 30.10
N MET A 563 -3.70 -9.68 30.48
CA MET A 563 -2.78 -10.58 29.76
C MET A 563 -3.23 -12.04 29.79
N GLU A 564 -3.76 -12.50 30.92
CA GLU A 564 -4.25 -13.87 31.06
C GLU A 564 -5.50 -14.08 30.20
N GLU A 565 -6.47 -13.16 30.30
CA GLU A 565 -7.69 -13.23 29.48
C GLU A 565 -7.36 -13.13 27.98
N TYR A 566 -6.46 -12.23 27.59
CA TYR A 566 -6.01 -12.04 26.22
C TYR A 566 -5.44 -13.32 25.63
N GLY A 567 -4.47 -13.94 26.33
CA GLY A 567 -3.84 -15.19 25.90
C GLY A 567 -4.82 -16.36 25.87
N LEU A 568 -5.73 -16.47 26.84
CA LEU A 568 -6.78 -17.50 26.86
C LEU A 568 -7.70 -17.41 25.63
N LYS A 569 -8.14 -16.20 25.28
CA LYS A 569 -8.99 -15.97 24.10
C LYS A 569 -8.27 -16.36 22.81
N ILE A 570 -7.02 -15.94 22.63
CA ILE A 570 -6.22 -16.27 21.46
C ILE A 570 -5.99 -17.78 21.35
N ASN A 571 -5.65 -18.45 22.45
CA ASN A 571 -5.45 -19.89 22.48
C ASN A 571 -6.73 -20.66 22.13
N LYS A 572 -7.89 -20.20 22.61
CA LYS A 572 -9.18 -20.81 22.27
C LYS A 572 -9.48 -20.66 20.78
N ILE A 573 -9.30 -19.47 20.21
CA ILE A 573 -9.44 -19.21 18.77
C ILE A 573 -8.53 -20.15 17.96
N LYS A 574 -7.24 -20.23 18.29
CA LYS A 574 -6.25 -21.10 17.62
C LYS A 574 -6.61 -22.58 17.71
N THR A 575 -7.09 -23.03 18.86
CA THR A 575 -7.43 -24.44 19.09
C THR A 575 -8.62 -24.85 18.21
N ILE A 576 -9.68 -24.05 18.22
CA ILE A 576 -10.86 -24.29 17.38
C ILE A 576 -10.50 -24.23 15.89
N ALA A 577 -9.69 -23.25 15.48
CA ALA A 577 -9.20 -23.13 14.10
C ALA A 577 -8.40 -24.38 13.66
N THR A 578 -7.52 -24.89 14.52
CA THR A 578 -6.72 -26.10 14.23
C THR A 578 -7.59 -27.34 14.11
N GLN A 579 -8.60 -27.49 14.99
CA GLN A 579 -9.58 -28.57 14.91
C GLN A 579 -10.37 -28.49 13.61
N ASN A 580 -10.87 -27.31 13.25
CA ASN A 580 -11.56 -27.09 11.98
C ASN A 580 -10.69 -27.43 10.78
N ALA A 581 -9.41 -27.05 10.80
CA ALA A 581 -8.49 -27.37 9.70
C ALA A 581 -8.32 -28.89 9.53
N GLN A 582 -8.21 -29.63 10.63
CA GLN A 582 -8.13 -31.09 10.58
C GLN A 582 -9.41 -31.72 10.04
N MET A 583 -10.59 -31.25 10.48
CA MET A 583 -11.88 -31.75 10.01
C MET A 583 -12.09 -31.45 8.52
N LEU A 584 -11.83 -30.21 8.09
CA LEU A 584 -11.89 -29.82 6.68
C LEU A 584 -10.91 -30.62 5.81
N SER A 585 -9.72 -30.96 6.33
CA SER A 585 -8.77 -31.79 5.57
C SER A 585 -9.32 -33.19 5.26
N ARG A 586 -10.24 -33.70 6.08
CA ARG A 586 -10.96 -34.97 5.83
C ARG A 586 -12.15 -34.77 4.89
N TYR A 587 -12.76 -33.59 4.91
CA TYR A 587 -13.83 -33.24 3.99
C TYR A 587 -13.35 -33.18 2.52
N PHE A 588 -12.09 -32.80 2.29
CA PHE A 588 -11.47 -32.74 0.95
C PHE A 588 -11.03 -34.10 0.37
N GLN A 589 -11.11 -35.16 1.17
CA GLN A 589 -10.83 -36.54 0.75
C GLN A 589 -12.12 -37.20 0.30
#